data_AF-A0A9X0A738-F1
#
_entry.id   AF-A0A9X0A738-F1
#
_cell.length_a   1.000
_cell.length_b   1.000
_cell.length_c   1.000
_cell.angle_alpha   90.00
_cell.angle_beta   90.00
_cell.angle_gamma   90.00
#
_symmetry.space_group_name_H-M   'P 1'
#
loop_
_entity.id
_entity.type
_entity.pdbx_description
1 polymer ?
#
loop_
_entity_poly.entity_id
_entity_poly.type
_entity_poly.pdbx_seq_one_letter_code
_entity_poly.pdbx_strand_id
1 'polypeptide(L)'
;MACNTTILDTNVEESRRENEDESVENVEHLLMLSDEYQVKELIFNPCVEFLEVQPKTKENVMKILALADLYNLDKVWQGCNDLLKNMKLESLSETVHLQDLDKEKMQYYLTQRIERLETILDELYPQFLDYWRVRFGSFTRQEERAWIGALIISLGVQ
;
A
#
# COMPACT_ATOMS: atom_id res chain seq x y z
N MET A 1 -26.04 15.65 56.85
CA MET A 1 -25.66 15.95 55.45
C MET A 1 -24.75 14.82 55.02
N ALA A 2 -25.28 13.84 54.29
CA ALA A 2 -24.59 12.62 53.92
C ALA A 2 -24.29 12.67 52.41
N CYS A 3 -23.06 12.37 52.04
CA CYS A 3 -22.73 11.88 50.70
C CYS A 3 -21.81 10.68 50.89
N ASN A 4 -22.41 9.49 50.73
CA ASN A 4 -21.72 8.21 50.71
C ASN A 4 -20.74 8.17 49.54
N THR A 5 -19.48 7.86 49.82
CA THR A 5 -18.50 7.46 48.80
C THR A 5 -18.46 5.94 48.82
N THR A 6 -19.24 5.30 47.95
CA THR A 6 -19.11 3.85 47.73
C THR A 6 -19.70 3.47 46.37
N ILE A 7 -19.04 3.82 45.27
CA ILE A 7 -19.09 3.04 44.02
C ILE A 7 -17.78 3.30 43.28
N LEU A 8 -16.90 2.31 43.24
CA LEU A 8 -16.12 1.82 42.08
C LEU A 8 -15.03 0.83 42.57
N ASP A 9 -15.44 -0.12 43.41
CA ASP A 9 -14.79 -1.42 43.55
C ASP A 9 -15.78 -2.45 43.03
N THR A 10 -15.93 -2.53 41.70
CA THR A 10 -16.57 -3.67 41.02
C THR A 10 -16.03 -3.74 39.61
N ASN A 11 -15.33 -4.84 39.32
CA ASN A 11 -15.14 -5.47 38.01
C ASN A 11 -13.79 -5.20 37.31
N VAL A 12 -12.70 -5.72 37.90
CA VAL A 12 -11.42 -6.02 37.22
C VAL A 12 -11.47 -7.33 36.44
N GLU A 13 -12.48 -8.18 36.60
CA GLU A 13 -12.66 -9.36 35.76
C GLU A 13 -14.08 -9.40 35.19
N GLU A 14 -14.16 -9.66 33.88
CA GLU A 14 -15.35 -10.03 33.10
C GLU A 14 -15.90 -8.97 32.14
N SER A 15 -15.21 -8.76 31.02
CA SER A 15 -15.88 -8.74 29.70
C SER A 15 -14.87 -9.02 28.56
N ARG A 16 -14.60 -10.31 28.36
CA ARG A 16 -13.97 -10.84 27.13
C ARG A 16 -15.12 -11.24 26.20
N ARG A 17 -15.24 -10.55 25.05
CA ARG A 17 -16.34 -10.54 24.05
C ARG A 17 -17.31 -9.39 24.37
N GLU A 18 -17.37 -8.32 23.58
CA GLU A 18 -17.88 -8.29 22.20
C GLU A 18 -16.96 -7.53 21.23
N ASN A 19 -16.72 -8.14 20.07
CA ASN A 19 -15.90 -7.60 18.99
C ASN A 19 -16.70 -6.55 18.20
N GLU A 20 -16.70 -5.29 18.63
CA GLU A 20 -17.21 -4.16 17.82
C GLU A 20 -16.29 -2.91 17.87
N ASP A 21 -15.20 -2.94 18.65
CA ASP A 21 -14.36 -1.75 18.87
C ASP A 21 -13.11 -1.63 17.96
N GLU A 22 -12.73 -2.68 17.21
CA GLU A 22 -11.51 -2.70 16.40
C GLU A 22 -11.76 -2.35 14.91
N SER A 23 -12.52 -1.29 14.66
CA SER A 23 -12.60 -0.70 13.32
C SER A 23 -11.52 0.39 13.16
N VAL A 24 -10.97 0.54 11.95
CA VAL A 24 -10.02 1.63 11.63
C VAL A 24 -10.64 3.00 11.95
N GLU A 25 -11.96 3.12 11.81
CA GLU A 25 -12.74 4.31 12.14
C GLU A 25 -12.62 4.68 13.64
N ASN A 26 -12.76 3.69 14.53
CA ASN A 26 -12.63 3.92 15.96
C ASN A 26 -11.19 4.31 16.33
N VAL A 27 -10.20 3.65 15.71
CA VAL A 27 -8.78 3.95 15.95
C VAL A 27 -8.40 5.35 15.47
N GLU A 28 -8.98 5.82 14.36
CA GLU A 28 -8.82 7.19 13.88
C GLU A 28 -9.31 8.21 14.93
N HIS A 29 -10.51 8.01 15.47
CA HIS A 29 -11.06 8.89 16.50
C HIS A 29 -10.24 8.85 17.80
N LEU A 30 -9.79 7.67 18.22
CA LEU A 30 -8.95 7.51 19.42
C LEU A 30 -7.58 8.15 19.24
N LEU A 31 -6.94 8.02 18.07
CA LEU A 31 -5.67 8.70 17.76
C LEU A 31 -5.84 10.21 17.84
N MET A 32 -6.87 10.75 17.20
CA MET A 32 -7.15 12.19 17.21
C MET A 32 -7.34 12.74 18.63
N LEU A 33 -8.20 12.10 19.42
CA LEU A 33 -8.43 12.51 20.81
C LEU A 33 -7.16 12.32 21.66
N SER A 34 -6.45 11.21 21.51
CA SER A 34 -5.24 10.97 22.31
C SER A 34 -4.11 11.95 21.98
N ASP A 35 -4.00 12.41 20.73
CA ASP A 35 -3.05 13.45 20.35
C ASP A 35 -3.46 14.83 20.92
N GLU A 36 -4.74 15.20 20.76
CA GLU A 36 -5.29 16.47 21.29
C GLU A 36 -5.13 16.60 22.81
N TYR A 37 -5.44 15.54 23.54
CA TYR A 37 -5.35 15.50 25.00
C TYR A 37 -3.98 15.01 25.51
N GLN A 38 -3.01 14.75 24.62
CA GLN A 38 -1.65 14.28 24.92
C GLN A 38 -1.57 12.97 25.73
N VAL A 39 -2.55 12.08 25.56
CA VAL A 39 -2.62 10.78 26.26
C VAL A 39 -1.85 9.71 25.48
N LYS A 40 -0.52 9.80 25.53
CA LYS A 40 0.35 8.97 24.68
C LYS A 40 0.44 7.50 25.10
N GLU A 41 0.67 7.22 26.37
CA GLU A 41 0.98 5.86 26.82
C GLU A 41 -0.23 4.93 26.81
N LEU A 42 -1.40 5.43 27.19
CA LEU A 42 -2.59 4.60 27.41
C LEU A 42 -3.43 4.38 26.15
N ILE A 43 -3.38 5.32 25.20
CA ILE A 43 -4.29 5.30 24.04
C ILE A 43 -3.50 5.40 22.73
N PHE A 44 -2.62 6.40 22.59
CA PHE A 44 -1.90 6.62 21.34
C PHE A 44 -1.01 5.43 20.95
N ASN A 45 -0.14 4.97 21.85
CA ASN A 45 0.80 3.88 21.57
C ASN A 45 0.09 2.56 21.20
N PRO A 46 -0.94 2.10 21.96
CA PRO A 46 -1.73 0.94 21.55
C PRO A 46 -2.40 1.09 20.18
N CYS A 47 -2.88 2.29 19.84
CA CYS A 47 -3.46 2.55 18.52
C CYS A 47 -2.43 2.42 17.40
N VAL A 48 -1.20 2.92 17.61
CA VAL A 48 -0.10 2.74 16.65
C VAL A 48 0.27 1.27 16.49
N GLU A 49 0.38 0.52 17.58
CA GLU A 49 0.68 -0.92 17.54
C GLU A 49 -0.41 -1.70 16.79
N PHE A 50 -1.68 -1.33 16.99
CA PHE A 50 -2.79 -1.87 16.22
C PHE A 50 -2.63 -1.61 14.72
N LEU A 51 -2.31 -0.37 14.30
CA LEU A 51 -2.09 -0.05 12.88
C LEU A 51 -0.89 -0.77 12.27
N GLU A 52 0.14 -1.09 13.06
CA GLU A 52 1.27 -1.89 12.62
C GLU A 52 0.86 -3.34 12.32
N VAL A 53 0.13 -3.97 13.25
CA VAL A 53 -0.24 -5.39 13.21
C VAL A 53 -1.45 -5.66 12.30
N GLN A 54 -2.34 -4.68 12.15
CA GLN A 54 -3.57 -4.84 11.39
C GLN A 54 -3.26 -5.20 9.91
N PRO A 55 -3.96 -6.21 9.35
CA PRO A 55 -3.82 -6.54 7.93
C PRO A 55 -4.25 -5.36 7.06
N LYS A 56 -3.33 -4.94 6.20
CA LYS A 56 -3.55 -3.88 5.22
C LYS A 56 -4.26 -4.50 4.01
N THR A 57 -5.52 -4.11 3.80
CA THR A 57 -6.38 -4.53 2.68
C THR A 57 -6.59 -3.38 1.72
N LYS A 58 -7.18 -3.65 0.54
CA LYS A 58 -7.46 -2.60 -0.45
C LYS A 58 -8.37 -1.51 0.11
N GLU A 59 -9.32 -1.87 0.96
CA GLU A 59 -10.34 -0.98 1.50
C GLU A 59 -9.77 -0.06 2.59
N ASN A 60 -8.79 -0.53 3.38
CA ASN A 60 -8.29 0.20 4.54
C ASN A 60 -6.92 0.87 4.32
N VAL A 61 -6.13 0.42 3.33
CA VAL A 61 -4.73 0.85 3.19
C VAL A 61 -4.61 2.36 2.99
N MET A 62 -5.54 2.99 2.27
CA MET A 62 -5.52 4.43 2.04
C MET A 62 -5.86 5.23 3.30
N LYS A 63 -6.81 4.75 4.11
CA LYS A 63 -7.13 5.36 5.40
C LYS A 63 -5.94 5.25 6.36
N ILE A 64 -5.35 4.06 6.47
CA ILE A 64 -4.19 3.81 7.33
C ILE A 64 -2.96 4.62 6.87
N LEU A 65 -2.74 4.75 5.55
CA LEU A 65 -1.65 5.56 5.00
C LEU A 65 -1.84 7.05 5.33
N ALA A 66 -3.07 7.58 5.25
CA ALA A 66 -3.36 8.97 5.61
C ALA A 66 -3.09 9.23 7.11
N LEU A 67 -3.46 8.30 7.99
CA LEU A 67 -3.14 8.38 9.42
C LEU A 67 -1.63 8.32 9.66
N ALA A 68 -0.91 7.46 8.94
CA ALA A 68 0.54 7.36 9.07
C ALA A 68 1.26 8.64 8.61
N ASP A 69 0.80 9.27 7.53
CA ASP A 69 1.29 10.59 7.08
C ASP A 69 0.99 11.67 8.15
N LEU A 70 -0.21 11.68 8.73
CA LEU A 70 -0.64 12.71 9.68
C LEU A 70 0.15 12.68 10.99
N TYR A 71 0.37 11.49 11.54
CA TYR A 71 1.06 11.29 12.83
C TYR A 71 2.54 10.92 12.69
N ASN A 72 3.11 10.97 11.47
CA ASN A 72 4.50 10.59 11.16
C ASN A 72 4.87 9.17 11.64
N LEU A 73 4.02 8.19 11.31
CA LEU A 73 4.20 6.78 11.70
C LEU A 73 5.00 6.01 10.63
N ASP A 74 6.32 6.20 10.59
CA ASP A 74 7.20 5.69 9.53
C ASP A 74 7.05 4.19 9.26
N LYS A 75 6.90 3.36 10.29
CA LYS A 75 6.75 1.90 10.14
C LYS A 75 5.43 1.53 9.48
N VAL A 76 4.33 2.12 9.94
CA VAL A 76 3.00 1.92 9.37
C VAL A 76 2.98 2.41 7.92
N TRP A 77 3.59 3.57 7.66
CA TRP A 77 3.75 4.16 6.34
C TRP A 77 4.47 3.22 5.38
N GLN A 78 5.64 2.68 5.77
CA GLN A 78 6.39 1.73 4.96
C GLN A 78 5.57 0.48 4.67
N GLY A 79 4.89 -0.09 5.67
CA GLY A 79 4.03 -1.26 5.47
C GLY A 79 2.89 -1.02 4.47
N CYS A 80 2.31 0.18 4.45
CA CYS A 80 1.31 0.56 3.45
C CYS A 80 1.93 0.72 2.05
N ASN A 81 3.08 1.39 1.96
CA ASN A 81 3.76 1.62 0.69
C ASN A 81 4.28 0.32 0.05
N ASP A 82 4.78 -0.62 0.85
CA ASP A 82 5.21 -1.95 0.39
C ASP A 82 4.06 -2.76 -0.21
N LEU A 83 2.87 -2.67 0.40
CA LEU A 83 1.67 -3.31 -0.14
C LEU A 83 1.29 -2.68 -1.49
N LEU A 84 1.19 -1.35 -1.54
CA LEU A 84 0.80 -0.62 -2.75
C LEU A 84 1.79 -0.81 -3.91
N LYS A 85 3.09 -0.82 -3.62
CA LYS A 85 4.17 -1.05 -4.60
C LYS A 85 4.09 -2.43 -5.27
N ASN A 86 3.52 -3.42 -4.57
CA ASN A 86 3.42 -4.79 -5.06
C ASN A 86 2.06 -5.13 -5.71
N MET A 87 1.09 -4.21 -5.70
CA MET A 87 -0.19 -4.42 -6.35
C MET A 87 -0.10 -4.33 -7.89
N LYS A 88 -0.92 -5.14 -8.57
CA LYS A 88 -1.17 -4.99 -10.02
C LYS A 88 -1.78 -3.62 -10.30
N LEU A 89 -1.47 -3.04 -11.47
CA LEU A 89 -1.92 -1.69 -11.83
C LEU A 89 -3.44 -1.53 -11.78
N GLU A 90 -4.18 -2.50 -12.34
CA GLU A 90 -5.64 -2.55 -12.31
C GLU A 90 -6.19 -2.51 -10.87
N SER A 91 -5.68 -3.40 -10.01
CA SER A 91 -6.06 -3.42 -8.59
C SER A 91 -5.64 -2.15 -7.84
N LEU A 92 -4.52 -1.54 -8.21
CA LEU A 92 -4.09 -0.27 -7.61
C LEU A 92 -5.03 0.87 -8.02
N SER A 93 -5.46 0.94 -9.28
CA SER A 93 -6.38 1.99 -9.73
C SER A 93 -7.78 1.87 -9.13
N GLU A 94 -8.20 0.68 -8.71
CA GLU A 94 -9.42 0.47 -7.92
C GLU A 94 -9.25 0.91 -6.45
N THR A 95 -8.05 0.69 -5.90
CA THR A 95 -7.73 0.93 -4.48
C THR A 95 -7.40 2.39 -4.21
N VAL A 96 -6.70 3.01 -5.15
CA VAL A 96 -6.22 4.37 -5.10
C VAL A 96 -6.89 5.10 -6.25
N HIS A 97 -7.72 6.08 -5.94
CA HIS A 97 -8.15 7.05 -6.93
C HIS A 97 -6.93 7.89 -7.32
N LEU A 98 -6.15 7.39 -8.29
CA LEU A 98 -4.90 8.02 -8.72
C LEU A 98 -5.11 9.46 -9.19
N GLN A 99 -6.34 9.82 -9.60
CA GLN A 99 -6.72 11.17 -9.99
C GLN A 99 -6.84 12.14 -8.81
N ASP A 100 -7.11 11.63 -7.61
CA ASP A 100 -7.28 12.42 -6.38
C ASP A 100 -5.94 12.59 -5.63
N LEU A 101 -4.91 11.84 -6.02
CA LEU A 101 -3.56 12.02 -5.49
C LEU A 101 -2.98 13.34 -5.96
N ASP A 102 -2.30 14.02 -5.04
CA ASP A 102 -1.47 15.16 -5.41
C ASP A 102 -0.40 14.75 -6.46
N LYS A 103 -0.06 15.71 -7.32
CA LYS A 103 0.83 15.50 -8.46
C LYS A 103 2.18 14.93 -8.04
N GLU A 104 2.73 15.38 -6.92
CA GLU A 104 4.03 14.93 -6.42
C GLU A 104 3.97 13.46 -5.97
N LYS A 105 2.93 13.09 -5.20
CA LYS A 105 2.69 11.71 -4.78
C LYS A 105 2.47 10.79 -5.98
N MET A 106 1.70 11.24 -6.97
CA MET A 106 1.46 10.50 -8.19
C MET A 106 2.75 10.25 -8.98
N GLN A 107 3.58 11.28 -9.15
CA GLN A 107 4.88 11.17 -9.82
C GLN A 107 5.81 10.20 -9.09
N TYR A 108 5.86 10.27 -7.76
CA TYR A 108 6.63 9.34 -6.94
C TYR A 108 6.21 7.88 -7.17
N TYR A 109 4.91 7.56 -7.09
CA TYR A 109 4.40 6.20 -7.30
C TYR A 109 4.66 5.69 -8.70
N LEU A 110 4.43 6.52 -9.73
CA LEU A 110 4.65 6.12 -11.12
C LEU A 110 6.14 5.89 -11.40
N THR A 111 7.03 6.73 -10.89
CA THR A 111 8.48 6.59 -11.08
C THR A 111 8.99 5.29 -10.48
N GLN A 112 8.63 4.99 -9.23
CA GLN A 112 9.00 3.74 -8.57
C GLN A 112 8.54 2.48 -9.32
N ARG A 113 7.38 2.55 -9.98
CA ARG A 113 6.86 1.45 -10.80
C ARG A 113 7.58 1.33 -12.13
N ILE A 114 7.89 2.45 -12.79
CA ILE A 114 8.65 2.45 -14.04
C ILE A 114 10.04 1.90 -13.81
N GLU A 115 10.76 2.34 -12.78
CA GLU A 115 12.09 1.81 -12.43
C GLU A 115 12.09 0.29 -12.23
N ARG A 116 11.05 -0.24 -11.54
CA ARG A 116 10.88 -1.69 -11.37
C ARG A 116 10.65 -2.39 -12.71
N LEU A 117 9.83 -1.82 -13.59
CA LEU A 117 9.57 -2.39 -14.91
C LEU A 117 10.80 -2.35 -15.81
N GLU A 118 11.57 -1.26 -15.77
CA GLU A 118 12.85 -1.12 -16.47
C GLU A 118 13.84 -2.18 -16.01
N THR A 119 13.97 -2.38 -14.69
CA THR A 119 14.84 -3.44 -14.13
C THR A 119 14.45 -4.83 -14.63
N ILE A 120 13.15 -5.15 -14.59
CA ILE A 120 12.65 -6.44 -15.08
C ILE A 120 12.90 -6.59 -16.59
N LEU A 121 12.71 -5.51 -17.35
CA LEU A 121 12.95 -5.52 -18.80
C LEU A 121 14.43 -5.75 -19.10
N ASP A 122 15.34 -5.08 -18.38
CA ASP A 122 16.79 -5.24 -18.53
C ASP A 122 17.25 -6.67 -18.20
N GLU A 123 16.57 -7.36 -17.29
CA GLU A 123 16.85 -8.76 -16.96
C GLU A 123 16.29 -9.75 -18.01
N LEU A 124 15.09 -9.50 -18.52
CA LEU A 124 14.39 -10.42 -19.43
C LEU A 124 14.78 -10.23 -20.90
N TYR A 125 15.09 -9.00 -21.30
CA TYR A 125 15.37 -8.66 -22.69
C TYR A 125 16.58 -9.41 -23.27
N PRO A 126 17.71 -9.56 -22.56
CA PRO A 126 18.84 -10.37 -23.03
C PRO A 126 18.46 -11.84 -23.18
N GLN A 127 17.70 -12.41 -22.24
CA GLN A 127 17.27 -13.82 -22.29
C GLN A 127 16.34 -14.09 -23.47
N PHE A 128 15.44 -13.15 -23.74
CA PHE A 128 14.57 -13.17 -24.91
C PHE A 128 15.42 -13.14 -26.19
N LEU A 129 16.33 -12.18 -26.32
CA LEU A 129 17.20 -12.07 -27.50
C LEU A 129 18.09 -13.30 -27.70
N ASP A 130 18.65 -13.87 -26.63
CA ASP A 130 19.47 -15.08 -26.70
C ASP A 130 18.64 -16.30 -27.12
N TYR A 131 17.41 -16.44 -26.60
CA TYR A 131 16.48 -17.49 -27.06
C TYR A 131 16.21 -17.38 -28.56
N TRP A 132 15.87 -16.19 -29.06
CA TRP A 132 15.62 -15.99 -30.49
C TRP A 132 16.89 -16.17 -31.34
N ARG A 133 18.06 -15.74 -30.84
CA ARG A 133 19.35 -15.95 -31.51
C ARG A 133 19.71 -17.42 -31.64
N VAL A 134 19.49 -18.23 -30.60
CA VAL A 134 19.70 -19.69 -30.65
C VAL A 134 18.70 -20.36 -31.57
N ARG A 135 17.43 -19.91 -31.54
CA ARG A 135 16.33 -20.53 -32.30
C ARG A 135 16.35 -20.17 -33.80
N PHE A 136 16.79 -18.97 -34.16
CA PHE A 136 16.69 -18.43 -35.53
C PHE A 136 18.01 -17.90 -36.12
N GLY A 137 19.12 -17.98 -35.38
CA GLY A 137 20.43 -17.46 -35.80
C GLY A 137 20.64 -15.98 -35.44
N SER A 138 21.86 -15.47 -35.63
CA SER A 138 22.18 -14.06 -35.40
C SER A 138 21.49 -13.18 -36.45
N PHE A 139 20.44 -12.49 -36.04
CA PHE A 139 19.77 -11.47 -36.85
C PHE A 139 20.58 -10.18 -36.88
N THR A 140 20.72 -9.56 -38.04
CA THR A 140 21.19 -8.17 -38.11
C THR A 140 20.08 -7.23 -37.63
N ARG A 141 20.41 -6.09 -37.00
CA ARG A 141 19.42 -5.05 -36.58
C ARG A 141 18.46 -4.64 -37.70
N GLN A 142 18.89 -4.77 -38.95
CA GLN A 142 18.11 -4.50 -40.15
C GLN A 142 17.00 -5.53 -40.36
N GLU A 143 17.33 -6.81 -40.19
CA GLU A 143 16.38 -7.91 -40.33
C GLU A 143 15.42 -7.98 -39.14
N GLU A 144 15.90 -7.67 -37.92
CA GLU A 144 15.07 -7.62 -36.71
C GLU A 144 13.90 -6.63 -36.83
N ARG A 145 14.16 -5.44 -37.40
CA ARG A 145 13.12 -4.44 -37.71
C ARG A 145 12.14 -4.92 -38.78
N ALA A 146 12.61 -5.69 -39.76
CA ALA A 146 11.77 -6.25 -40.82
C ALA A 146 10.82 -7.32 -40.28
N TRP A 147 11.29 -8.19 -39.37
CA TRP A 147 10.43 -9.19 -38.72
C TRP A 147 9.44 -8.56 -37.74
N ILE A 148 9.85 -7.59 -36.92
CA ILE A 148 8.93 -6.85 -36.05
C ILE A 148 7.87 -6.14 -36.89
N GLY A 149 8.26 -5.49 -37.99
CA GLY A 149 7.32 -4.87 -38.92
C GLY A 149 6.34 -5.87 -39.55
N ALA A 150 6.84 -7.03 -40.00
CA ALA A 150 6.00 -8.09 -40.55
C ALA A 150 5.05 -8.69 -39.50
N LEU A 151 5.50 -8.84 -38.25
CA LEU A 151 4.70 -9.35 -37.15
C LEU A 151 3.57 -8.37 -36.79
N ILE A 152 3.87 -7.06 -36.68
CA ILE A 152 2.89 -5.99 -36.43
C ILE A 152 1.82 -5.95 -37.53
N ILE A 153 2.22 -6.06 -38.81
CA ILE A 153 1.29 -6.10 -39.95
C ILE A 153 0.42 -7.38 -39.89
N SER A 154 1.00 -8.53 -39.58
CA SER A 154 0.28 -9.81 -39.52
C SER A 154 -0.69 -9.91 -38.34
N LEU A 155 -0.40 -9.20 -37.24
CA LEU A 155 -1.24 -9.16 -36.04
C LEU A 155 -2.29 -8.03 -36.08
N GLY A 156 -2.30 -7.20 -37.13
CA GLY A 156 -3.32 -6.17 -37.33
C GLY A 156 -3.34 -5.08 -36.25
N VAL A 157 -2.24 -4.88 -35.53
CA VAL A 157 -2.11 -3.79 -34.55
C VAL A 157 -1.76 -2.53 -35.32
N GLN A 158 -2.77 -1.68 -35.53
CA GLN A 158 -2.66 -0.42 -36.27
C GLN A 158 -2.60 0.76 -35.32
#